data_AF-A0A932NJK2-F1
#
_entry.id   AF-A0A932NJK2-F1
#
_cell.length_a   1.000
_cell.length_b   1.000
_cell.length_c   1.000
_cell.angle_alpha   90.00
_cell.angle_beta   90.00
_cell.angle_gamma   90.00
#
_symmetry.space_group_name_H-M   'P 1'
#
loop_
_entity.id
_entity.type
_entity.pdbx_description
1 polymer ?
#
loop_
_entity_poly.entity_id
_entity_poly.type
_entity_poly.pdbx_seq_one_letter_code
_entity_poly.pdbx_strand_id
1 'polypeptide(L)'
;MLRAIASLVLAAGLSAHAGASDDPCKTDRSQELKSLYDADQRDRSVDWSRQSPEALKKIERRDDKRRKRVAAIFAEGCLRTADDYFHAAMVFQHGPAAEHSYQTYIWASRAVLLGKEDAKILVTCGIDRHLMTRGQKQIYATQGSQLPGDPNGCYCLWPVEESSTDEDRRKLGAKTVAEQLTWIDGLNAGKTCKPAVICPFEAKPVPRGSLPGVDW
;
A
#
# COMPACT_ATOMS: atom_id res chain seq x y z
N MET A 1 2.47 86.72 -9.91
CA MET A 1 3.30 85.53 -9.65
C MET A 1 2.49 84.57 -8.78
N LEU A 2 2.05 83.42 -9.29
CA LEU A 2 1.87 82.17 -8.53
C LEU A 2 1.74 81.03 -9.55
N ARG A 3 2.59 80.01 -9.41
CA ARG A 3 2.86 78.95 -10.38
C ARG A 3 1.81 77.84 -10.29
N ALA A 4 1.35 77.34 -11.43
CA ALA A 4 0.59 76.09 -11.54
C ALA A 4 1.50 74.89 -11.24
N ILE A 5 1.05 73.99 -10.37
CA ILE A 5 1.72 72.71 -10.09
C ILE A 5 0.93 71.63 -10.82
N ALA A 6 1.52 71.10 -11.90
CA ALA A 6 1.03 69.90 -12.56
C ALA A 6 1.55 68.67 -11.80
N SER A 7 0.66 67.92 -11.17
CA SER A 7 0.98 66.65 -10.54
C SER A 7 1.02 65.55 -11.61
N LEU A 8 2.22 65.10 -11.94
CA LEU A 8 2.48 63.94 -12.77
C LEU A 8 2.24 62.68 -11.91
N VAL A 9 1.13 61.97 -12.15
CA VAL A 9 0.89 60.65 -11.55
C VAL A 9 1.61 59.61 -12.40
N LEU A 10 2.74 59.10 -11.90
CA LEU A 10 3.42 57.94 -12.49
C LEU A 10 2.66 56.67 -12.06
N ALA A 11 1.90 56.08 -12.98
CA ALA A 11 1.36 54.73 -12.79
C ALA A 11 2.48 53.72 -13.00
N ALA A 12 3.08 53.23 -11.92
CA ALA A 12 3.99 52.09 -11.96
C ALA A 12 3.15 50.82 -12.22
N GLY A 13 3.22 50.30 -13.44
CA GLY A 13 2.65 48.99 -13.78
C GLY A 13 3.43 47.89 -13.08
N LEU A 14 2.83 47.24 -12.08
CA LEU A 14 3.31 45.95 -11.60
C LEU A 14 2.94 44.88 -12.63
N SER A 15 3.89 44.52 -13.50
CA SER A 15 3.84 43.24 -14.21
C SER A 15 4.14 42.12 -13.23
N ALA A 16 3.10 41.51 -12.67
CA ALA A 16 3.21 40.23 -11.98
C ALA A 16 3.53 39.15 -13.01
N HIS A 17 4.81 38.88 -13.24
CA HIS A 17 5.24 37.64 -13.86
C HIS A 17 4.99 36.53 -12.84
N ALA A 18 3.87 35.83 -12.98
CA ALA A 18 3.65 34.54 -12.33
C ALA A 18 4.64 33.54 -12.94
N GLY A 19 5.89 33.57 -12.47
CA GLY A 19 6.80 32.45 -12.63
C GLY A 19 6.14 31.24 -11.97
N ALA A 20 6.00 30.15 -12.72
CA ALA A 20 5.59 28.88 -12.15
C ALA A 20 6.55 28.57 -11.00
N SER A 21 6.08 28.68 -9.77
CA SER A 21 6.87 28.24 -8.62
C SER A 21 7.02 26.73 -8.76
N ASP A 22 8.24 26.24 -8.91
CA ASP A 22 8.54 24.82 -8.81
C ASP A 22 8.16 24.37 -7.40
N ASP A 23 6.96 23.80 -7.26
CA ASP A 23 6.47 23.31 -5.99
C ASP A 23 7.36 22.13 -5.57
N PRO A 24 8.15 22.24 -4.48
CA PRO A 24 9.06 21.17 -4.08
C PRO A 24 8.33 19.87 -3.73
N CYS A 25 7.03 19.91 -3.40
CA CYS A 25 6.23 18.69 -3.25
C CYS A 25 6.04 17.95 -4.58
N LYS A 26 6.02 18.64 -5.73
CA LYS A 26 5.65 18.03 -7.01
C LYS A 26 6.81 17.28 -7.67
N THR A 27 8.03 17.78 -7.57
CA THR A 27 9.18 17.17 -8.27
C THR A 27 10.08 16.43 -7.28
N ASP A 28 10.58 17.11 -6.25
CA ASP A 28 11.58 16.53 -5.35
C ASP A 28 10.98 15.43 -4.47
N ARG A 29 9.80 15.66 -3.88
CA ARG A 29 9.14 14.66 -3.02
C ARG A 29 8.64 13.46 -3.80
N SER A 30 8.10 13.65 -5.01
CA SER A 30 7.69 12.54 -5.87
C SER A 30 8.87 11.65 -6.27
N GLN A 31 10.02 12.24 -6.61
CA GLN A 31 11.26 11.50 -6.89
C GLN A 31 11.79 10.76 -5.66
N GLU A 32 11.69 11.39 -4.48
CA GLU A 32 12.07 10.75 -3.21
C GLU A 32 11.16 9.57 -2.88
N LEU A 33 9.83 9.72 -3.00
CA LEU A 33 8.86 8.63 -2.81
C LEU A 33 9.15 7.46 -3.74
N LYS A 34 9.42 7.73 -5.03
CA LYS A 34 9.82 6.70 -5.98
C LYS A 34 11.11 6.00 -5.55
N SER A 35 12.10 6.75 -5.07
CA SER A 35 13.38 6.18 -4.60
C SER A 35 13.20 5.28 -3.38
N LEU A 36 12.31 5.66 -2.45
CA LEU A 36 11.95 4.85 -1.28
C LEU A 36 11.22 3.56 -1.71
N TYR A 37 10.27 3.67 -2.65
CA TYR A 37 9.59 2.53 -3.26
C TYR A 37 10.57 1.58 -3.96
N ASP A 38 11.45 2.09 -4.83
CA ASP A 38 12.40 1.26 -5.57
C ASP A 38 13.34 0.53 -4.60
N ALA A 39 13.75 1.19 -3.51
CA ALA A 39 14.56 0.56 -2.46
C ALA A 39 13.78 -0.54 -1.73
N ASP A 40 12.49 -0.34 -1.46
CA ASP A 40 11.61 -1.36 -0.88
C ASP A 40 11.55 -2.59 -1.78
N GLN A 41 11.19 -2.40 -3.05
CA GLN A 41 11.03 -3.51 -3.99
C GLN A 41 12.35 -4.26 -4.26
N ARG A 42 13.49 -3.57 -4.23
CA ARG A 42 14.81 -4.22 -4.29
C ARG A 42 15.03 -5.20 -3.14
N ASP A 43 14.52 -4.90 -1.95
CA ASP A 43 14.62 -5.81 -0.80
C ASP A 43 13.71 -7.04 -0.93
N ARG A 44 12.74 -7.01 -1.84
CA ARG A 44 11.85 -8.14 -2.14
C ARG A 44 12.36 -9.05 -3.25
N SER A 45 13.36 -8.60 -4.00
CA SER A 45 13.99 -9.35 -5.10
C SER A 45 15.05 -10.32 -4.58
N VAL A 46 14.65 -11.16 -3.62
CA VAL A 46 15.51 -12.16 -2.97
C VAL A 46 14.82 -13.52 -2.94
N ASP A 47 15.61 -14.60 -2.83
CA ASP A 47 15.06 -15.91 -2.54
C ASP A 47 14.65 -16.01 -1.07
N TRP A 48 13.37 -15.82 -0.80
CA TRP A 48 12.79 -15.82 0.54
C TRP A 48 13.00 -17.14 1.30
N SER A 49 13.17 -18.26 0.60
CA SER A 49 13.42 -19.57 1.22
C SER A 49 14.81 -19.69 1.85
N ARG A 50 15.73 -18.77 1.51
CA ARG A 50 17.14 -18.80 1.92
C ARG A 50 17.55 -17.67 2.86
N GLN A 51 16.60 -16.85 3.32
CA GLN A 51 16.92 -15.68 4.16
C GLN A 51 17.15 -16.07 5.62
N SER A 52 18.27 -15.63 6.19
CA SER A 52 18.52 -15.81 7.63
C SER A 52 17.67 -14.85 8.47
N PRO A 53 17.41 -15.17 9.75
CA PRO A 53 16.73 -14.25 10.67
C PRO A 53 17.38 -12.85 10.73
N GLU A 54 18.71 -12.77 10.69
CA GLU A 54 19.44 -11.50 10.70
C GLU A 54 19.21 -10.69 9.41
N ALA A 55 19.12 -11.36 8.26
CA ALA A 55 18.80 -10.74 6.98
C ALA A 55 17.37 -10.17 6.99
N LEU A 56 16.39 -10.95 7.49
CA LEU A 56 15.01 -10.49 7.66
C LEU A 56 14.94 -9.28 8.60
N LYS A 57 15.63 -9.32 9.74
CA LYS A 57 15.69 -8.18 10.67
C LYS A 57 16.33 -6.94 10.04
N LYS A 58 17.29 -7.10 9.11
CA LYS A 58 17.87 -5.96 8.35
C LYS A 58 16.85 -5.34 7.40
N ILE A 59 16.05 -6.17 6.73
CA ILE A 59 14.95 -5.72 5.87
C ILE A 59 13.93 -4.93 6.70
N GLU A 60 13.46 -5.48 7.82
CA GLU A 60 12.50 -4.82 8.71
C GLU A 60 12.97 -3.44 9.20
N ARG A 61 14.26 -3.32 9.58
CA ARG A 61 14.84 -2.03 9.98
C ARG A 61 14.85 -1.00 8.84
N ARG A 62 15.00 -1.44 7.59
CA ARG A 62 14.94 -0.56 6.42
C ARG A 62 13.51 -0.17 6.09
N ASP A 63 12.56 -1.11 6.23
CA ASP A 63 11.13 -0.85 6.09
C ASP A 63 10.63 0.20 7.09
N ASP A 64 11.06 0.09 8.35
CA ASP A 64 10.76 1.10 9.37
C ASP A 64 11.28 2.50 9.02
N LYS A 65 12.54 2.60 8.57
CA LYS A 65 13.12 3.87 8.14
C LYS A 65 12.36 4.47 6.96
N ARG A 66 12.03 3.66 5.95
CA ARG A 66 11.28 4.11 4.77
C ARG A 66 9.88 4.59 5.14
N ARG A 67 9.12 3.82 5.94
CA ARG A 67 7.79 4.26 6.42
C ARG A 67 7.85 5.58 7.17
N LYS A 68 8.81 5.74 8.09
CA LYS A 68 8.98 7.02 8.82
C LYS A 68 9.23 8.18 7.86
N ARG A 69 10.03 7.97 6.80
CA ARG A 69 10.25 9.01 5.80
C ARG A 69 9.02 9.31 4.96
N VAL A 70 8.31 8.29 4.48
CA VAL A 70 7.03 8.45 3.75
C VAL A 70 6.01 9.20 4.62
N ALA A 71 5.92 8.88 5.92
CA ALA A 71 5.03 9.57 6.85
C ALA A 71 5.38 11.07 7.01
N ALA A 72 6.67 11.42 7.02
CA ALA A 72 7.09 12.82 7.04
C ALA A 72 6.69 13.56 5.75
N ILE A 73 6.89 12.94 4.57
CA ILE A 73 6.47 13.51 3.28
C ILE A 73 4.94 13.68 3.23
N PHE A 74 4.19 12.77 3.83
CA PHE A 74 2.75 12.91 3.99
C PHE A 74 2.35 14.07 4.90
N ALA A 75 3.03 14.24 6.04
CA ALA A 75 2.80 15.37 6.95
C ALA A 75 3.13 16.73 6.30
N GLU A 76 4.04 16.76 5.33
CA GLU A 76 4.34 17.94 4.50
C GLU A 76 3.20 18.27 3.50
N GLY A 77 2.20 17.41 3.33
CA GLY A 77 1.11 17.59 2.37
C GLY A 77 1.51 17.29 0.93
N CYS A 78 2.58 16.51 0.72
CA CYS A 78 3.20 16.34 -0.59
C CYS A 78 2.77 15.10 -1.39
N LEU A 79 1.84 14.26 -0.92
CA LEU A 79 1.26 13.20 -1.76
C LEU A 79 0.15 13.80 -2.65
N ARG A 80 0.39 13.90 -3.95
CA ARG A 80 -0.51 14.65 -4.85
C ARG A 80 -0.92 13.88 -6.09
N THR A 81 0.01 13.16 -6.69
CA THR A 81 -0.20 12.39 -7.92
C THR A 81 -0.58 10.94 -7.60
N ALA A 82 -1.13 10.24 -8.59
CA ALA A 82 -1.47 8.83 -8.44
C ALA A 82 -0.25 7.96 -8.07
N ASP A 83 0.92 8.28 -8.63
CA ASP A 83 2.19 7.61 -8.33
C ASP A 83 2.69 7.90 -6.91
N ASP A 84 2.53 9.12 -6.38
CA ASP A 84 2.91 9.43 -5.00
C ASP A 84 2.17 8.54 -4.00
N TYR A 85 0.85 8.44 -4.19
CA TYR A 85 -0.01 7.59 -3.36
C TYR A 85 0.33 6.12 -3.52
N PHE A 86 0.57 5.64 -4.74
CA PHE A 86 0.95 4.25 -4.99
C PHE A 86 2.29 3.88 -4.33
N HIS A 87 3.33 4.69 -4.54
CA HIS A 87 4.66 4.48 -3.94
C HIS A 87 4.58 4.48 -2.41
N ALA A 88 3.86 5.44 -1.83
CA ALA A 88 3.65 5.51 -0.39
C ALA A 88 2.88 4.29 0.15
N ALA A 89 1.81 3.88 -0.53
CA ALA A 89 0.99 2.73 -0.16
C ALA A 89 1.80 1.43 -0.14
N MET A 90 2.65 1.20 -1.14
CA MET A 90 3.51 0.02 -1.20
C MET A 90 4.52 -0.02 -0.04
N VAL A 91 5.14 1.11 0.31
CA VAL A 91 6.06 1.17 1.46
C VAL A 91 5.33 0.86 2.78
N PHE A 92 4.09 1.31 2.92
CA PHE A 92 3.27 1.02 4.09
C PHE A 92 2.74 -0.42 4.13
N GLN A 93 2.60 -1.10 2.98
CA GLN A 93 2.10 -2.47 2.89
C GLN A 93 2.98 -3.44 3.70
N HIS A 94 4.29 -3.15 3.77
CA HIS A 94 5.27 -3.91 4.54
C HIS A 94 5.39 -3.46 6.01
N GLY A 95 4.37 -2.75 6.51
CA GLY A 95 4.22 -2.43 7.93
C GLY A 95 3.80 -3.65 8.77
N PRO A 96 4.22 -3.70 10.05
CA PRO A 96 3.81 -4.77 10.96
C PRO A 96 2.48 -4.51 11.69
N ALA A 97 1.99 -3.27 11.71
CA ALA A 97 0.78 -2.86 12.42
C ALA A 97 -0.44 -2.83 11.47
N ALA A 98 -1.63 -3.13 12.00
CA ALA A 98 -2.87 -3.13 11.23
C ALA A 98 -3.17 -1.75 10.62
N GLU A 99 -2.78 -0.68 11.30
CA GLU A 99 -2.93 0.70 10.89
C GLU A 99 -2.08 1.01 9.65
N HIS A 100 -0.90 0.40 9.51
CA HIS A 100 -0.09 0.58 8.32
C HIS A 100 -0.78 -0.01 7.08
N SER A 101 -1.37 -1.21 7.21
CA SER A 101 -2.10 -1.85 6.13
C SER A 101 -3.41 -1.13 5.80
N TYR A 102 -4.09 -0.57 6.80
CA TYR A 102 -5.25 0.31 6.55
C TYR A 102 -4.83 1.60 5.81
N GLN A 103 -3.67 2.16 6.15
CA GLN A 103 -3.13 3.31 5.44
C GLN A 103 -2.77 2.95 3.99
N THR A 104 -2.25 1.75 3.73
CA THR A 104 -2.07 1.21 2.38
C THR A 104 -3.41 1.17 1.64
N TYR A 105 -4.46 0.63 2.26
CA TYR A 105 -5.81 0.61 1.67
C TYR A 105 -6.27 2.01 1.26
N ILE A 106 -6.15 3.00 2.15
CA ILE A 106 -6.56 4.39 1.87
C ILE A 106 -5.76 4.99 0.72
N TRP A 107 -4.43 4.92 0.77
CA TRP A 107 -3.58 5.54 -0.24
C TRP A 107 -3.65 4.83 -1.59
N ALA A 108 -3.71 3.49 -1.61
CA ALA A 108 -3.93 2.74 -2.84
C ALA A 108 -5.29 3.08 -3.46
N SER A 109 -6.35 3.19 -2.66
CA SER A 109 -7.67 3.61 -3.16
C SER A 109 -7.62 5.01 -3.77
N ARG A 110 -6.89 5.94 -3.14
CA ARG A 110 -6.68 7.28 -3.69
C ARG A 110 -5.90 7.23 -5.01
N ALA A 111 -4.88 6.39 -5.13
CA ALA A 111 -4.15 6.20 -6.37
C ALA A 111 -5.06 5.68 -7.50
N VAL A 112 -5.91 4.68 -7.22
CA VAL A 112 -6.90 4.17 -8.18
C VAL A 112 -7.85 5.29 -8.64
N LEU A 113 -8.39 6.09 -7.70
CA LEU A 113 -9.25 7.23 -8.02
C LEU A 113 -8.57 8.30 -8.90
N LEU A 114 -7.24 8.37 -8.86
CA LEU A 114 -6.43 9.25 -9.70
C LEU A 114 -5.96 8.59 -11.01
N GLY A 115 -6.45 7.38 -11.32
CA GLY A 115 -6.19 6.67 -12.58
C GLY A 115 -5.07 5.62 -12.55
N LYS A 116 -4.54 5.28 -11.37
CA LYS A 116 -3.47 4.28 -11.20
C LYS A 116 -4.06 2.88 -11.03
N GLU A 117 -4.40 2.24 -12.14
CA GLU A 117 -5.08 0.92 -12.17
C GLU A 117 -4.27 -0.21 -11.51
N ASP A 118 -2.95 -0.18 -11.64
CA ASP A 118 -2.03 -1.11 -10.96
C ASP A 118 -2.04 -0.97 -9.43
N ALA A 119 -2.60 0.10 -8.88
CA ALA A 119 -2.81 0.23 -7.43
C ALA A 119 -3.97 -0.64 -6.90
N LYS A 120 -4.86 -1.17 -7.75
CA LYS A 120 -6.01 -1.98 -7.31
C LYS A 120 -5.59 -3.21 -6.49
N ILE A 121 -4.47 -3.84 -6.85
CA ILE A 121 -3.94 -4.97 -6.08
C ILE A 121 -3.50 -4.57 -4.66
N LEU A 122 -3.03 -3.32 -4.47
CA LEU A 122 -2.67 -2.81 -3.15
C LEU A 122 -3.89 -2.45 -2.30
N VAL A 123 -5.02 -2.09 -2.93
CA VAL A 123 -6.30 -1.92 -2.22
C VAL A 123 -6.68 -3.24 -1.55
N THR A 124 -6.68 -4.33 -2.31
CA THR A 124 -7.05 -5.66 -1.81
C THR A 124 -6.03 -6.22 -0.82
N CYS A 125 -4.74 -6.09 -1.10
CA CYS A 125 -3.67 -6.51 -0.18
C CYS A 125 -3.66 -5.72 1.13
N GLY A 126 -3.92 -4.42 1.09
CA GLY A 126 -3.93 -3.55 2.26
C GLY A 126 -5.08 -3.89 3.20
N ILE A 127 -6.29 -4.06 2.66
CA ILE A 127 -7.46 -4.33 3.50
C ILE A 127 -7.44 -5.74 4.08
N ASP A 128 -7.08 -6.76 3.30
CA ASP A 128 -6.98 -8.12 3.81
C ASP A 128 -5.90 -8.25 4.90
N ARG A 129 -4.77 -7.55 4.73
CA ARG A 129 -3.69 -7.54 5.74
C ARG A 129 -4.14 -6.81 7.02
N HIS A 130 -4.91 -5.73 6.90
CA HIS A 130 -5.52 -5.06 8.04
C HIS A 130 -6.43 -6.01 8.82
N LEU A 131 -7.34 -6.71 8.12
CA LEU A 131 -8.29 -7.66 8.69
C LEU A 131 -7.57 -8.85 9.35
N MET A 132 -6.64 -9.47 8.63
CA MET A 132 -5.80 -10.57 9.13
C MET A 132 -5.08 -10.18 10.43
N THR A 133 -4.45 -9.00 10.47
CA THR A 133 -3.71 -8.54 11.65
C THR A 133 -4.63 -8.33 12.87
N ARG A 134 -5.93 -8.08 12.64
CA ARG A 134 -6.96 -7.97 13.69
C ARG A 134 -7.64 -9.31 14.02
N GLY A 135 -7.19 -10.41 13.42
CA GLY A 135 -7.78 -11.74 13.62
C GLY A 135 -9.14 -11.92 12.95
N GLN A 136 -9.42 -11.15 11.89
CA GLN A 136 -10.65 -11.23 11.11
C GLN A 136 -10.43 -11.98 9.80
N LYS A 137 -11.49 -12.54 9.22
CA LYS A 137 -11.46 -13.10 7.88
C LYS A 137 -11.07 -12.03 6.86
N GLN A 138 -10.39 -12.44 5.80
CA GLN A 138 -10.06 -11.58 4.67
C GLN A 138 -11.16 -11.63 3.60
N ILE A 139 -11.24 -10.63 2.74
CA ILE A 139 -12.30 -10.51 1.74
C ILE A 139 -11.79 -10.96 0.36
N TYR A 140 -10.56 -10.55 0.02
CA TYR A 140 -10.01 -10.70 -1.33
C TYR A 140 -8.98 -11.82 -1.47
N ALA A 141 -8.81 -12.65 -0.43
CA ALA A 141 -7.95 -13.84 -0.44
C ALA A 141 -6.46 -13.53 -0.75
N THR A 142 -5.95 -12.36 -0.39
CA THR A 142 -4.57 -11.95 -0.72
C THR A 142 -3.50 -12.38 0.29
N GLN A 143 -3.89 -12.78 1.49
CA GLN A 143 -2.96 -13.09 2.58
C GLN A 143 -2.90 -14.58 2.89
N GLY A 144 -1.69 -15.10 3.03
CA GLY A 144 -1.41 -16.42 3.58
C GLY A 144 -0.72 -16.31 4.94
N SER A 145 -0.75 -17.39 5.70
CA SER A 145 0.00 -17.54 6.95
C SER A 145 0.71 -18.88 6.97
N GLN A 146 1.79 -18.97 7.74
CA GLN A 146 2.28 -20.30 8.13
C GLN A 146 1.20 -21.00 8.96
N LEU A 147 1.07 -22.31 8.78
CA LEU A 147 0.21 -23.17 9.59
C LEU A 147 0.75 -23.18 11.03
N PRO A 148 -0.04 -22.73 12.00
CA PRO A 148 0.41 -22.69 13.39
C PRO A 148 0.80 -24.08 13.89
N GLY A 149 2.01 -24.19 14.43
CA GLY A 149 2.52 -25.46 14.99
C GLY A 149 2.91 -26.51 13.96
N ASP A 150 2.85 -26.21 12.66
CA ASP A 150 3.30 -27.15 11.63
C ASP A 150 4.84 -27.25 11.61
N PRO A 151 5.41 -28.45 11.80
CA PRO A 151 6.87 -28.62 11.89
C PRO A 151 7.59 -28.42 10.56
N ASN A 152 6.86 -28.44 9.44
CA ASN A 152 7.41 -28.30 8.10
C ASN A 152 7.36 -26.84 7.60
N GLY A 153 6.82 -25.90 8.41
CA GLY A 153 6.66 -24.51 8.02
C GLY A 153 5.75 -24.35 6.79
N CYS A 154 4.74 -25.21 6.68
CA CYS A 154 3.75 -25.15 5.62
C CYS A 154 2.90 -23.88 5.73
N TYR A 155 2.47 -23.35 4.58
CA TYR A 155 1.58 -22.20 4.46
C TYR A 155 0.15 -22.65 4.18
N CYS A 156 -0.79 -21.82 4.60
CA CYS A 156 -2.22 -21.91 4.31
C CYS A 156 -2.73 -20.53 3.92
N LEU A 157 -3.85 -20.49 3.19
CA LEU A 157 -4.54 -19.26 2.87
C LEU A 157 -5.32 -18.79 4.11
N TRP A 158 -5.18 -17.53 4.51
CA TRP A 158 -5.89 -17.01 5.67
C TRP A 158 -7.43 -17.13 5.47
N PRO A 159 -8.25 -17.38 6.52
CA PRO A 159 -9.70 -17.57 6.38
C PRO A 159 -10.37 -16.45 5.58
N VAL A 160 -11.19 -16.83 4.60
CA VAL A 160 -11.82 -15.92 3.64
C VAL A 160 -13.31 -15.82 3.92
N GLU A 161 -13.88 -14.63 3.77
CA GLU A 161 -15.32 -14.42 3.81
C GLU A 161 -16.04 -15.13 2.66
N GLU A 162 -17.09 -15.89 3.00
CA GLU A 162 -17.87 -16.66 2.03
C GLU A 162 -18.79 -15.79 1.18
N SER A 163 -19.21 -14.61 1.67
CA SER A 163 -20.10 -13.75 0.89
C SER A 163 -19.39 -13.01 -0.24
N SER A 164 -18.06 -12.86 -0.15
CA SER A 164 -17.25 -12.22 -1.19
C SER A 164 -17.06 -13.17 -2.38
N THR A 165 -17.52 -12.75 -3.56
CA THR A 165 -17.45 -13.57 -4.78
C THR A 165 -16.12 -13.41 -5.50
N ASP A 166 -15.77 -14.39 -6.34
CA ASP A 166 -14.58 -14.28 -7.20
C ASP A 166 -14.73 -13.17 -8.26
N GLU A 167 -15.95 -12.81 -8.65
CA GLU A 167 -16.19 -11.66 -9.51
C GLU A 167 -15.77 -10.36 -8.83
N ASP A 168 -16.11 -10.20 -7.55
CA ASP A 168 -15.73 -9.01 -6.77
C ASP A 168 -14.22 -8.92 -6.56
N ARG A 169 -13.54 -10.06 -6.38
CA ARG A 169 -12.07 -10.13 -6.36
C ARG A 169 -11.48 -9.64 -7.68
N ARG A 170 -11.99 -10.12 -8.81
CA ARG A 170 -11.49 -9.76 -10.15
C ARG A 170 -11.70 -8.30 -10.50
N LYS A 171 -12.79 -7.66 -10.05
CA LYS A 171 -13.04 -6.21 -10.26
C LYS A 171 -11.89 -5.33 -9.74
N LEU A 172 -11.22 -5.76 -8.68
CA LEU A 172 -10.05 -5.08 -8.09
C LEU A 172 -8.71 -5.76 -8.45
N GLY A 173 -8.68 -6.58 -9.51
CA GLY A 173 -7.47 -7.23 -9.98
C GLY A 173 -6.91 -8.30 -9.06
N ALA A 174 -7.65 -8.72 -8.03
CA ALA A 174 -7.27 -9.85 -7.18
C ALA A 174 -7.57 -11.18 -7.89
N LYS A 175 -6.87 -12.22 -7.43
CA LYS A 175 -7.04 -13.60 -7.88
C LYS A 175 -8.26 -14.24 -7.22
N THR A 176 -8.75 -15.33 -7.80
CA THR A 176 -9.79 -16.16 -7.16
C THR A 176 -9.25 -16.89 -5.94
N VAL A 177 -10.13 -17.40 -5.07
CA VAL A 177 -9.69 -18.24 -3.95
C VAL A 177 -8.90 -19.46 -4.45
N ALA A 178 -9.35 -20.10 -5.53
CA ALA A 178 -8.65 -21.25 -6.12
C ALA A 178 -7.25 -20.90 -6.65
N GLU A 179 -7.09 -19.78 -7.33
CA GLU A 179 -5.78 -19.31 -7.81
C GLU A 179 -4.83 -18.95 -6.65
N GLN A 180 -5.38 -18.46 -5.53
CA GLN A 180 -4.60 -18.16 -4.34
C GLN A 180 -4.17 -19.43 -3.61
N LEU A 181 -4.99 -20.48 -3.60
CA LEU A 181 -4.58 -21.80 -3.11
C LEU A 181 -3.43 -22.36 -3.97
N THR A 182 -3.47 -22.20 -5.30
CA THR A 182 -2.33 -22.56 -6.16
C THR A 182 -1.06 -21.76 -5.81
N TRP A 183 -1.19 -20.48 -5.44
CA TRP A 183 -0.04 -19.70 -4.95
C TRP A 183 0.51 -20.24 -3.62
N ILE A 184 -0.36 -20.63 -2.69
CA ILE A 184 0.04 -21.30 -1.44
C ILE A 184 0.77 -22.61 -1.72
N ASP A 185 0.31 -23.42 -2.67
CA ASP A 185 1.03 -24.63 -3.11
C ASP A 185 2.44 -24.27 -3.60
N GLY A 186 2.59 -23.16 -4.32
CA GLY A 186 3.90 -22.62 -4.71
C GLY A 186 4.80 -22.26 -3.51
N LEU A 187 4.25 -21.66 -2.44
CA LEU A 187 4.99 -21.38 -1.20
C LEU A 187 5.37 -22.66 -0.42
N ASN A 188 4.63 -23.74 -0.66
CA ASN A 188 4.84 -25.05 -0.06
C ASN A 188 5.72 -25.97 -0.91
N ALA A 189 6.07 -25.56 -2.14
CA ALA A 189 6.91 -26.35 -3.02
C ALA A 189 8.27 -26.68 -2.36
N GLY A 190 8.66 -27.95 -2.42
CA GLY A 190 9.87 -28.46 -1.77
C GLY A 190 9.76 -28.75 -0.27
N LYS A 191 8.59 -28.53 0.34
CA LYS A 191 8.29 -28.93 1.73
C LYS A 191 7.39 -30.18 1.74
N THR A 192 7.36 -30.87 2.88
CA THR A 192 6.42 -31.97 3.12
C THR A 192 5.09 -31.41 3.60
N CYS A 193 4.33 -30.79 2.70
CA CYS A 193 3.03 -30.18 2.99
C CYS A 193 1.89 -30.95 2.33
N LYS A 194 0.72 -30.92 2.97
CA LYS A 194 -0.55 -31.27 2.30
C LYS A 194 -0.86 -30.23 1.23
N PRO A 195 -1.76 -30.55 0.27
CA PRO A 195 -2.27 -29.54 -0.67
C PRO A 195 -2.78 -28.30 0.07
N ALA A 196 -2.66 -27.14 -0.58
CA ALA A 196 -3.06 -25.86 -0.02
C ALA A 196 -4.51 -25.90 0.51
N VAL A 197 -4.68 -25.36 1.71
CA VAL A 197 -5.96 -25.26 2.39
C VAL A 197 -6.17 -23.85 2.92
N ILE A 198 -7.42 -23.52 3.22
CA ILE A 198 -7.72 -22.44 4.16
C ILE A 198 -7.16 -22.82 5.53
N CYS A 199 -6.55 -21.87 6.24
CA CYS A 199 -5.99 -22.14 7.55
C CYS A 199 -7.08 -22.67 8.51
N PRO A 200 -6.80 -23.73 9.29
CA PRO A 200 -7.80 -24.44 10.08
C PRO A 200 -8.16 -23.76 11.42
N PHE A 201 -7.81 -22.48 11.59
CA PHE A 201 -8.20 -21.70 12.77
C PHE A 201 -9.39 -20.80 12.45
N GLU A 202 -10.15 -20.48 13.49
CA GLU A 202 -11.29 -19.56 13.39
C GLU A 202 -10.82 -18.11 13.39
N ALA A 203 -11.19 -17.36 12.34
CA ALA A 203 -11.05 -15.91 12.29
C ALA A 203 -12.45 -15.26 12.37
N LYS A 204 -12.52 -14.10 13.03
CA LYS A 204 -13.79 -13.40 13.24
C LYS A 204 -14.37 -12.92 11.91
N PRO A 205 -15.70 -12.97 11.72
CA PRO A 205 -16.31 -12.39 10.53
C PRO A 205 -16.09 -10.87 10.49
N VAL A 206 -16.17 -10.31 9.29
CA VAL A 206 -16.16 -8.87 9.03
C VAL A 206 -17.60 -8.38 9.03
N PRO A 207 -17.99 -7.44 9.91
CA PRO A 207 -19.33 -6.87 9.86
C PRO A 207 -19.56 -6.15 8.52
N ARG A 208 -20.67 -6.45 7.83
CA ARG A 208 -21.04 -5.73 6.61
C ARG A 208 -21.14 -4.22 6.86
N GLY A 209 -20.67 -3.43 5.90
CA GLY A 209 -20.64 -1.97 5.99
C GLY A 209 -19.56 -1.39 6.92
N SER A 210 -18.73 -2.23 7.58
CA SER A 210 -17.65 -1.74 8.44
C SER A 210 -16.44 -1.19 7.68
N LEU A 211 -16.36 -1.44 6.37
CA LEU A 211 -15.25 -1.04 5.51
C LEU A 211 -15.73 -0.04 4.45
N PRO A 212 -15.37 1.25 4.57
CA PRO A 212 -15.79 2.25 3.61
C PRO A 212 -15.24 1.92 2.21
N GLY A 213 -16.09 1.89 1.19
CA GLY A 213 -15.68 1.64 -0.20
C GLY A 213 -15.50 0.17 -0.58
N VAL A 214 -15.85 -0.77 0.30
CA VAL A 214 -15.84 -2.21 0.04
C VAL A 214 -17.27 -2.73 0.13
N ASP A 215 -17.80 -3.18 -1.01
CA ASP A 215 -19.09 -3.87 -1.10
C ASP A 215 -18.80 -5.34 -1.47
N TRP A 216 -19.24 -6.28 -0.62
CA TRP A 216 -18.87 -7.71 -0.63
C TRP A 216 -19.89 -8.60 0.12
#